data_AF-A0A398CZ32-F1
#
_entry.id   AF-A0A398CZ32-F1
#
_cell.length_a   1.000
_cell.length_b   1.000
_cell.length_c   1.000
_cell.angle_alpha   90.00
_cell.angle_beta   90.00
_cell.angle_gamma   90.00
#
_symmetry.space_group_name_H-M   'P 1'
#
loop_
_entity.id
_entity.type
_entity.pdbx_description
1 polymer ?
#
loop_
_entity_poly.entity_id
_entity_poly.type
_entity_poly.pdbx_seq_one_letter_code
_entity_poly.pdbx_strand_id
1 'polypeptide(L)'
;MGTSRLAWLFDMLENCRSMVKYRNVQYGISMQSENTLEEKMPDNIRVTMLPALNGDSFLISCGTGEDKRNILVDGGMKSTFRDQLCPLLTSMHQKGEVIDLLIVTHIDQDHIHGVIELLTHNESSEAPAIIGIKEIWHNSYLQLQMDKADELTDHQQRVLEEIVARGDGSREDANAKGEISFRQGSTLGALLYEGRYNWNGSAGGRAVTTQSLPVHHLSDELKLELLSPTPEKLQELGQDWLNHLRKNNYIGAPSSDRLFDDAYEMMLRRLKDKSKPKKQPIHSPVRDWELYKEEPYSEDDRATNGSSIAFVLTYRGKRLLYLGDSHPTVIVEGLASLYQEEQRPYEFSAVKISHHGSSGNTSPELLAMIDSPLYLVSTNGSQHGHPECSTLIRIVNRDSRYERELVFNYPHDSAAFMDEQQDKKTELDYKVTIATDIELKRGVCSI
;
A
#
# COMPACT_ATOMS: atom_id res chain seq x y z
N MET A 1 -12.49 -3.02 -35.55
CA MET A 1 -13.65 -2.62 -34.72
C MET A 1 -13.09 -2.10 -33.40
N GLY A 2 -13.03 -0.77 -33.22
CA GLY A 2 -12.23 -0.14 -32.16
C GLY A 2 -12.83 1.17 -31.69
N THR A 3 -14.14 1.19 -31.40
CA THR A 3 -14.87 2.43 -31.07
C THR A 3 -15.70 2.35 -29.80
N SER A 4 -15.69 1.24 -29.03
CA SER A 4 -16.45 1.15 -27.78
C SER A 4 -15.68 1.55 -26.52
N ARG A 5 -14.33 1.42 -26.50
CA ARG A 5 -13.50 1.73 -25.32
C ARG A 5 -13.32 3.22 -25.05
N LEU A 6 -13.14 4.04 -26.10
CA LEU A 6 -13.02 5.49 -25.96
C LEU A 6 -14.36 6.15 -25.65
N ALA A 7 -15.48 5.62 -26.14
CA ALA A 7 -16.80 6.19 -25.90
C ALA A 7 -17.19 6.14 -24.41
N TRP A 8 -16.84 5.07 -23.70
CA TRP A 8 -17.15 4.94 -22.27
C TRP A 8 -16.30 5.86 -21.38
N LEU A 9 -14.99 6.00 -21.69
CA LEU A 9 -14.12 6.94 -20.99
C LEU A 9 -14.50 8.40 -21.30
N PHE A 10 -14.88 8.71 -22.55
CA PHE A 10 -15.42 10.02 -22.92
C PHE A 10 -16.72 10.32 -22.17
N ASP A 11 -17.66 9.37 -22.11
CA ASP A 11 -18.95 9.56 -21.42
C ASP A 11 -18.76 9.73 -19.90
N MET A 12 -17.78 9.05 -19.30
CA MET A 12 -17.40 9.25 -17.90
C MET A 12 -16.72 10.61 -17.66
N LEU A 13 -15.75 11.00 -18.52
CA LEU A 13 -15.06 12.29 -18.43
C LEU A 13 -16.00 13.47 -18.72
N GLU A 14 -16.97 13.32 -19.62
CA GLU A 14 -18.02 14.32 -19.89
C GLU A 14 -19.02 14.43 -18.73
N ASN A 15 -19.44 13.31 -18.13
CA ASN A 15 -20.32 13.35 -16.96
C ASN A 15 -19.65 14.03 -15.75
N CYS A 16 -18.34 13.84 -15.54
CA CYS A 16 -17.58 14.57 -14.52
C CYS A 16 -17.49 16.09 -14.79
N ARG A 17 -17.47 16.53 -16.06
CA ARG A 17 -17.48 17.97 -16.41
C ARG A 17 -18.82 18.66 -16.13
N SER A 18 -19.91 17.92 -16.06
CA SER A 18 -21.27 18.50 -15.95
C SER A 18 -21.71 18.90 -14.53
N MET A 19 -20.99 18.47 -13.49
CA MET A 19 -21.50 18.48 -12.11
C MET A 19 -21.07 19.64 -11.22
N VAL A 20 -20.49 20.72 -11.75
CA VAL A 20 -20.10 21.89 -10.94
C VAL A 20 -20.48 23.21 -11.61
N LYS A 21 -21.70 23.69 -11.36
CA LYS A 21 -22.10 25.09 -11.63
C LYS A 21 -22.10 25.88 -10.32
N TYR A 22 -21.01 26.57 -10.03
CA TYR A 22 -20.94 27.53 -8.92
C TYR A 22 -21.59 28.86 -9.30
N ARG A 23 -22.38 29.40 -8.36
CA ARG A 23 -22.92 30.77 -8.35
C ARG A 23 -21.81 31.74 -7.97
N ASN A 24 -21.60 32.77 -8.80
CA ASN A 24 -20.75 33.92 -8.48
C ASN A 24 -21.40 34.78 -7.40
N VAL A 25 -20.67 35.04 -6.31
CA VAL A 25 -20.93 36.17 -5.40
C VAL A 25 -19.67 37.03 -5.37
N GLN A 26 -19.85 38.29 -5.75
CA GLN A 26 -18.83 39.31 -5.88
C GLN A 26 -18.63 40.00 -4.53
N TYR A 27 -17.40 40.06 -4.01
CA TYR A 27 -17.06 40.88 -2.86
C TYR A 27 -16.05 41.97 -3.26
N GLY A 28 -16.37 43.21 -2.87
CA GLY A 28 -15.59 44.40 -3.15
C GLY A 28 -14.33 44.52 -2.30
N ILE A 29 -13.32 45.17 -2.88
CA ILE A 29 -12.01 45.41 -2.28
C ILE A 29 -12.06 46.66 -1.40
N SER A 30 -11.53 46.57 -0.19
CA SER A 30 -11.10 47.69 0.64
C SER A 30 -9.69 47.41 1.13
N MET A 31 -8.72 48.20 0.66
CA MET A 31 -7.33 48.16 1.11
C MET A 31 -7.19 48.82 2.48
N GLN A 32 -6.68 48.08 3.46
CA GLN A 32 -5.90 48.63 4.57
C GLN A 32 -4.72 47.71 4.88
N SER A 33 -3.58 48.36 5.11
CA SER A 33 -2.26 47.83 5.45
C SER A 33 -2.24 47.05 6.75
N GLU A 34 -1.43 45.99 6.86
CA GLU A 34 -0.68 45.66 8.08
C GLU A 34 0.28 44.47 7.91
N ASN A 35 1.45 44.62 8.54
CA ASN A 35 2.40 43.61 9.04
C ASN A 35 2.58 42.28 8.29
N THR A 36 3.80 42.11 7.75
CA THR A 36 4.41 40.82 7.40
C THR A 36 4.60 39.96 8.65
N LEU A 37 3.55 39.25 9.05
CA LEU A 37 3.71 37.93 9.66
C LEU A 37 4.02 36.98 8.50
N GLU A 38 5.13 36.25 8.57
CA GLU A 38 5.34 35.07 7.73
C GLU A 38 4.05 34.24 7.76
N GLU A 39 3.32 34.19 6.65
CA GLU A 39 2.17 33.30 6.49
C GLU A 39 2.72 31.87 6.58
N LYS A 40 2.72 31.33 7.80
CA LYS A 40 3.05 29.93 8.08
C LYS A 40 2.15 29.06 7.24
N MET A 41 2.71 28.52 6.16
CA MET A 41 2.04 27.54 5.31
C MET A 41 1.62 26.34 6.18
N PRO A 42 0.39 25.80 6.02
CA PRO A 42 -0.11 24.73 6.88
C PRO A 42 0.81 23.50 6.91
N ASP A 43 1.21 23.07 8.12
CA ASP A 43 1.95 21.83 8.41
C ASP A 43 1.08 20.56 8.27
N ASN A 44 0.20 20.54 7.28
CA ASN A 44 -0.84 19.52 7.23
C ASN A 44 -0.32 18.29 6.50
N ILE A 45 -0.31 17.16 7.20
CA ILE A 45 -0.29 15.83 6.59
C ILE A 45 -1.74 15.37 6.55
N ARG A 46 -2.25 15.10 5.35
CA ARG A 46 -3.54 14.45 5.15
C ARG A 46 -3.28 13.02 4.70
N VAL A 47 -3.89 12.07 5.39
CA VAL A 47 -3.92 10.67 5.00
C VAL A 47 -5.35 10.33 4.62
N THR A 48 -5.57 9.99 3.36
CA THR A 48 -6.86 9.48 2.87
C THR A 48 -6.76 7.97 2.67
N MET A 49 -7.45 7.22 3.52
CA MET A 49 -7.66 5.77 3.46
C MET A 49 -8.77 5.47 2.46
N LEU A 50 -8.42 5.15 1.22
CA LEU A 50 -9.40 4.93 0.18
C LEU A 50 -10.20 3.64 0.46
N PRO A 51 -11.53 3.64 0.25
CA PRO A 51 -12.35 2.44 0.32
C PRO A 51 -11.88 1.37 -0.69
N ALA A 52 -11.02 0.45 -0.25
CA ALA A 52 -10.35 -0.54 -1.09
C ALA A 52 -10.83 -2.00 -0.88
N LEU A 53 -12.04 -2.18 -0.35
CA LEU A 53 -12.59 -3.47 0.07
C LEU A 53 -11.66 -4.16 1.07
N ASN A 54 -11.17 -5.36 0.76
CA ASN A 54 -10.25 -6.11 1.60
C ASN A 54 -8.77 -5.72 1.40
N GLY A 55 -8.49 -4.69 0.59
CA GLY A 55 -7.15 -4.25 0.24
C GLY A 55 -6.73 -2.93 0.87
N ASP A 56 -5.51 -2.51 0.51
CA ASP A 56 -4.92 -1.24 0.96
C ASP A 56 -4.81 -0.25 -0.21
N SER A 57 -5.20 1.01 0.06
CA SER A 57 -4.91 2.12 -0.84
C SER A 57 -4.98 3.44 -0.07
N PHE A 58 -3.87 4.18 -0.08
CA PHE A 58 -3.69 5.39 0.72
C PHE A 58 -3.15 6.52 -0.12
N LEU A 59 -3.78 7.69 -0.05
CA LEU A 59 -3.18 8.93 -0.53
C LEU A 59 -2.66 9.74 0.66
N ILE A 60 -1.36 9.99 0.70
CA ILE A 60 -0.71 10.85 1.68
C ILE A 60 -0.37 12.18 0.98
N SER A 61 -0.97 13.26 1.44
CA SER A 61 -0.65 14.62 0.97
C SER A 61 0.05 15.38 2.08
N CYS A 62 1.27 15.86 1.81
CA CYS A 62 2.06 16.69 2.71
C CYS A 62 2.16 18.11 2.16
N GLY A 63 1.90 19.12 2.97
CA GLY A 63 2.02 20.52 2.58
C GLY A 63 0.90 21.03 1.67
N THR A 64 1.08 22.25 1.16
CA THR A 64 0.09 22.97 0.34
C THR A 64 0.77 23.80 -0.74
N GLY A 65 0.04 24.21 -1.78
CA GLY A 65 0.61 25.05 -2.85
C GLY A 65 1.74 24.34 -3.59
N GLU A 66 2.83 25.05 -3.85
CA GLU A 66 4.00 24.53 -4.60
C GLU A 66 4.81 23.48 -3.81
N ASP A 67 4.75 23.54 -2.47
CA ASP A 67 5.40 22.58 -1.58
C ASP A 67 4.60 21.29 -1.40
N LYS A 68 3.37 21.23 -1.96
CA LYS A 68 2.53 20.04 -1.85
C LYS A 68 3.25 18.84 -2.48
N ARG A 69 3.28 17.74 -1.74
CA ARG A 69 3.75 16.43 -2.20
C ARG A 69 2.67 15.39 -1.98
N ASN A 70 2.39 14.57 -2.99
CA ASN A 70 1.40 13.51 -2.94
C ASN A 70 2.06 12.14 -3.13
N ILE A 71 1.82 11.23 -2.20
CA ILE A 71 2.32 9.86 -2.22
C ILE A 71 1.12 8.92 -2.25
N LEU A 72 1.04 8.07 -3.27
CA LEU A 72 0.04 7.00 -3.34
C LEU A 72 0.68 5.69 -2.88
N VAL A 73 0.14 5.05 -1.85
CA VAL A 73 0.60 3.74 -1.35
C VAL A 73 -0.49 2.72 -1.64
N ASP A 74 -0.17 1.77 -2.51
CA ASP A 74 -1.05 0.73 -3.04
C ASP A 74 -2.33 1.25 -3.74
N GLY A 75 -2.90 0.40 -4.60
CA GLY A 75 -4.08 0.73 -5.40
C GLY A 75 -5.34 -0.03 -5.02
N GLY A 76 -5.26 -0.97 -4.08
CA GLY A 76 -6.38 -1.79 -3.69
C GLY A 76 -6.78 -2.82 -4.75
N MET A 77 -8.03 -3.25 -4.65
CA MET A 77 -8.67 -4.14 -5.62
C MET A 77 -8.91 -3.45 -6.97
N LYS A 78 -9.19 -4.25 -8.02
CA LYS A 78 -9.56 -3.73 -9.35
C LYS A 78 -10.72 -2.72 -9.32
N SER A 79 -11.75 -2.94 -8.49
CA SER A 79 -12.88 -2.01 -8.35
C SER A 79 -12.48 -0.69 -7.71
N THR A 80 -11.45 -0.67 -6.86
CA THR A 80 -10.92 0.53 -6.21
C THR A 80 -10.44 1.55 -7.24
N PHE A 81 -9.87 1.10 -8.35
CA PHE A 81 -9.52 1.99 -9.46
C PHE A 81 -10.75 2.77 -9.97
N ARG A 82 -11.80 2.05 -10.35
CA ARG A 82 -13.02 2.65 -10.92
C ARG A 82 -13.71 3.57 -9.92
N ASP A 83 -13.88 3.10 -8.68
CA ASP A 83 -14.78 3.73 -7.72
C ASP A 83 -14.10 4.85 -6.91
N GLN A 84 -12.78 4.78 -6.72
CA GLN A 84 -12.03 5.69 -5.84
C GLN A 84 -10.89 6.41 -6.56
N LEU A 85 -9.92 5.67 -7.12
CA LEU A 85 -8.69 6.27 -7.64
C LEU A 85 -8.92 7.12 -8.88
N CYS A 86 -9.63 6.61 -9.89
CA CYS A 86 -9.85 7.33 -11.14
C CYS A 86 -10.51 8.70 -10.93
N PRO A 87 -11.65 8.84 -10.21
CA PRO A 87 -12.24 10.15 -9.97
C PRO A 87 -11.34 11.08 -9.13
N LEU A 88 -10.66 10.54 -8.10
CA LEU A 88 -9.77 11.31 -7.25
C LEU A 88 -8.57 11.86 -8.03
N LEU A 89 -7.84 11.00 -8.72
CA LEU A 89 -6.63 11.34 -9.46
C LEU A 89 -6.94 12.26 -10.66
N THR A 90 -8.08 12.06 -11.33
CA THR A 90 -8.53 12.99 -12.38
C THR A 90 -8.80 14.39 -11.80
N SER A 91 -9.43 14.47 -10.63
CA SER A 91 -9.65 15.76 -9.95
C SER A 91 -8.34 16.43 -9.52
N MET A 92 -7.36 15.64 -9.07
CA MET A 92 -6.02 16.14 -8.74
C MET A 92 -5.31 16.70 -9.98
N HIS A 93 -5.35 15.98 -11.10
CA HIS A 93 -4.77 16.44 -12.36
C HIS A 93 -5.37 17.76 -12.84
N GLN A 94 -6.70 17.92 -12.74
CA GLN A 94 -7.38 19.17 -13.08
C GLN A 94 -6.94 20.37 -12.22
N LYS A 95 -6.43 20.11 -11.02
CA LYS A 95 -5.85 21.12 -10.12
C LYS A 95 -4.36 21.37 -10.37
N GLY A 96 -3.78 20.73 -11.39
CA GLY A 96 -2.35 20.79 -11.68
C GLY A 96 -1.49 19.96 -10.73
N GLU A 97 -2.10 19.08 -9.95
CA GLU A 97 -1.36 18.19 -9.04
C GLU A 97 -0.84 16.95 -9.77
N VAL A 98 0.13 16.29 -9.14
CA VAL A 98 0.76 15.06 -9.59
C VAL A 98 0.93 14.10 -8.42
N ILE A 99 1.23 12.84 -8.70
CA ILE A 99 1.75 11.88 -7.72
C ILE A 99 3.27 11.95 -7.78
N ASP A 100 3.89 12.41 -6.70
CA ASP A 100 5.35 12.49 -6.59
C ASP A 100 5.98 11.10 -6.42
N LEU A 101 5.28 10.22 -5.73
CA LEU A 101 5.71 8.84 -5.53
C LEU A 101 4.51 7.89 -5.43
N LEU A 102 4.50 6.85 -6.26
CA LEU A 102 3.59 5.72 -6.13
C LEU A 102 4.36 4.52 -5.56
N ILE A 103 3.96 4.00 -4.42
CA ILE A 103 4.59 2.84 -3.78
C ILE A 103 3.63 1.66 -3.89
N VAL A 104 4.07 0.59 -4.55
CA VAL A 104 3.42 -0.72 -4.51
C VAL A 104 4.19 -1.56 -3.51
N THR A 105 3.58 -1.78 -2.35
CA THR A 105 4.27 -2.38 -1.20
C THR A 105 4.69 -3.81 -1.51
N HIS A 106 3.81 -4.59 -2.14
CA HIS A 106 4.07 -5.94 -2.62
C HIS A 106 3.03 -6.34 -3.69
N ILE A 107 3.11 -7.58 -4.17
CA ILE A 107 2.40 -8.01 -5.39
C ILE A 107 0.99 -8.57 -5.16
N ASP A 108 0.53 -8.63 -3.92
CA ASP A 108 -0.77 -9.23 -3.66
C ASP A 108 -1.90 -8.43 -4.34
N GLN A 109 -2.92 -9.15 -4.81
CA GLN A 109 -3.95 -8.60 -5.69
C GLN A 109 -4.72 -7.42 -5.07
N ASP A 110 -4.95 -7.48 -3.77
CA ASP A 110 -5.59 -6.48 -2.92
C ASP A 110 -4.71 -5.25 -2.64
N HIS A 111 -3.48 -5.22 -3.16
CA HIS A 111 -2.61 -4.05 -3.16
C HIS A 111 -2.35 -3.54 -4.59
N ILE A 112 -2.04 -4.44 -5.52
CA ILE A 112 -1.51 -4.07 -6.84
C ILE A 112 -2.58 -3.89 -7.93
N HIS A 113 -3.75 -4.53 -7.83
CA HIS A 113 -4.70 -4.57 -8.96
C HIS A 113 -5.24 -3.20 -9.36
N GLY A 114 -5.55 -2.34 -8.40
CA GLY A 114 -5.97 -0.97 -8.72
C GLY A 114 -4.87 -0.15 -9.39
N VAL A 115 -3.59 -0.44 -9.10
CA VAL A 115 -2.44 0.21 -9.78
C VAL A 115 -2.31 -0.28 -11.22
N ILE A 116 -2.47 -1.59 -11.46
CA ILE A 116 -2.46 -2.16 -12.82
C ILE A 116 -3.55 -1.51 -13.67
N GLU A 117 -4.75 -1.38 -13.13
CA GLU A 117 -5.86 -0.70 -13.83
C GLU A 117 -5.57 0.79 -14.04
N LEU A 118 -4.98 1.47 -13.05
CA LEU A 118 -4.52 2.85 -13.19
C LEU A 118 -3.54 3.00 -14.36
N LEU A 119 -2.44 2.23 -14.37
CA LEU A 119 -1.43 2.38 -15.42
C LEU A 119 -1.93 1.93 -16.80
N THR A 120 -2.81 0.93 -16.85
CA THR A 120 -3.47 0.50 -18.09
C THR A 120 -4.26 1.64 -18.73
N HIS A 121 -4.91 2.49 -17.93
CA HIS A 121 -5.74 3.59 -18.41
C HIS A 121 -5.03 4.96 -18.41
N ASN A 122 -3.88 5.08 -17.74
CA ASN A 122 -3.12 6.32 -17.68
C ASN A 122 -2.21 6.52 -18.92
N GLU A 123 -2.15 5.54 -19.82
CA GLU A 123 -1.32 5.52 -21.03
C GLU A 123 0.19 5.52 -20.72
N SER A 124 0.84 6.69 -20.68
CA SER A 124 2.30 6.80 -20.52
C SER A 124 2.70 7.91 -19.56
N SER A 125 3.94 7.84 -19.07
CA SER A 125 4.52 8.89 -18.21
C SER A 125 4.67 10.24 -18.94
N GLU A 126 4.95 10.24 -20.24
CA GLU A 126 5.13 11.45 -21.05
C GLU A 126 3.81 12.16 -21.38
N ALA A 127 2.72 11.39 -21.53
CA ALA A 127 1.39 11.89 -21.85
C ALA A 127 0.33 11.15 -21.02
N PRO A 128 0.19 11.49 -19.73
CA PRO A 128 -0.74 10.80 -18.85
C PRO A 128 -2.19 11.17 -19.14
N ALA A 129 -3.06 10.17 -19.27
CA ALA A 129 -4.50 10.38 -19.49
C ALA A 129 -5.28 10.70 -18.20
N ILE A 130 -4.77 10.30 -17.03
CA ILE A 130 -5.43 10.45 -15.72
C ILE A 130 -4.64 11.39 -14.81
N ILE A 131 -3.36 11.09 -14.56
CA ILE A 131 -2.50 11.84 -13.62
C ILE A 131 -1.01 11.66 -13.95
N GLY A 132 -0.23 12.72 -13.77
CA GLY A 132 1.23 12.63 -13.84
C GLY A 132 1.79 11.89 -12.63
N ILE A 133 2.67 10.91 -12.87
CA ILE A 133 3.35 10.12 -11.82
C ILE A 133 4.85 10.28 -12.02
N LYS A 134 5.56 10.85 -11.03
CA LYS A 134 6.99 11.17 -11.15
C LYS A 134 7.89 9.96 -10.91
N GLU A 135 7.54 9.09 -9.97
CA GLU A 135 8.29 7.88 -9.67
C GLU A 135 7.36 6.78 -9.16
N ILE A 136 7.70 5.53 -9.50
CA ILE A 136 7.00 4.34 -9.01
C ILE A 136 8.00 3.40 -8.36
N TRP A 137 7.72 3.00 -7.12
CA TRP A 137 8.42 1.95 -6.41
C TRP A 137 7.64 0.64 -6.50
N HIS A 138 8.29 -0.37 -7.08
CA HIS A 138 7.79 -1.73 -7.13
C HIS A 138 8.97 -2.69 -7.30
N ASN A 139 9.03 -3.74 -6.49
CA ASN A 139 10.04 -4.78 -6.64
C ASN A 139 9.47 -5.93 -7.47
N SER A 140 9.96 -6.09 -8.71
CA SER A 140 9.74 -7.29 -9.53
C SER A 140 11.00 -8.15 -9.61
N TYR A 141 10.92 -9.29 -10.28
CA TYR A 141 12.04 -10.22 -10.41
C TYR A 141 13.22 -9.58 -11.16
N LEU A 142 12.95 -8.74 -12.17
CA LEU A 142 13.98 -8.06 -12.95
C LEU A 142 14.96 -7.28 -12.06
N GLN A 143 14.47 -6.69 -10.97
CA GLN A 143 15.31 -5.94 -10.04
C GLN A 143 16.05 -6.80 -9.01
N LEU A 144 15.68 -8.07 -8.83
CA LEU A 144 16.38 -8.97 -7.91
C LEU A 144 17.77 -9.29 -8.47
N GLN A 145 18.81 -9.06 -7.66
CA GLN A 145 20.20 -9.37 -8.01
C GLN A 145 20.41 -10.89 -7.95
N MET A 146 20.28 -11.54 -9.10
CA MET A 146 20.63 -12.94 -9.30
C MET A 146 21.41 -13.04 -10.62
N ASP A 147 22.34 -13.99 -10.73
CA ASP A 147 22.99 -14.28 -12.01
C ASP A 147 21.91 -14.65 -13.04
N LYS A 148 21.77 -13.84 -14.09
CA LYS A 148 20.74 -13.97 -15.13
C LYS A 148 21.39 -14.26 -16.49
N ALA A 149 20.77 -15.15 -17.25
CA ALA A 149 21.07 -15.35 -18.66
C ALA A 149 20.28 -14.35 -19.52
N ASP A 150 20.94 -13.81 -20.54
CA ASP A 150 20.34 -12.77 -21.40
C ASP A 150 19.27 -13.32 -22.35
N GLU A 151 19.38 -14.59 -22.77
CA GLU A 151 18.46 -15.21 -23.75
C GLU A 151 17.79 -16.47 -23.20
N LEU A 152 16.49 -16.61 -23.48
CA LEU A 152 15.70 -17.81 -23.20
C LEU A 152 15.86 -18.83 -24.32
N THR A 153 16.01 -20.11 -23.97
CA THR A 153 15.85 -21.22 -24.91
C THR A 153 14.37 -21.45 -25.23
N ASP A 154 14.06 -22.06 -26.39
CA ASP A 154 12.69 -22.44 -26.78
C ASP A 154 11.95 -23.23 -25.69
N HIS A 155 12.67 -24.07 -24.94
CA HIS A 155 12.10 -24.83 -23.83
C HIS A 155 11.70 -23.91 -22.67
N GLN A 156 12.61 -23.02 -22.26
CA GLN A 156 12.35 -22.07 -21.18
C GLN A 156 11.22 -21.12 -21.54
N GLN A 157 11.17 -20.62 -22.78
CA GLN A 157 10.08 -19.78 -23.27
C GLN A 157 8.73 -20.51 -23.16
N ARG A 158 8.63 -21.74 -23.65
CA ARG A 158 7.38 -22.53 -23.56
C ARG A 158 6.90 -22.73 -22.11
N VAL A 159 7.82 -23.00 -21.18
CA VAL A 159 7.48 -23.17 -19.76
C VAL A 159 6.94 -21.85 -19.16
N LEU A 160 7.58 -20.72 -19.46
CA LEU A 160 7.15 -19.41 -18.96
C LEU A 160 5.82 -18.98 -19.58
N GLU A 161 5.63 -19.15 -20.88
CA GLU A 161 4.35 -18.91 -21.57
C GLU A 161 3.21 -19.74 -20.95
N GLU A 162 3.48 -21.00 -20.59
CA GLU A 162 2.48 -21.84 -19.91
C GLU A 162 2.16 -21.32 -18.50
N ILE A 163 3.15 -20.80 -17.76
CA ILE A 163 2.92 -20.18 -16.45
C ILE A 163 2.05 -18.93 -16.60
N VAL A 164 2.37 -18.06 -17.56
CA VAL A 164 1.58 -16.85 -17.85
C VAL A 164 0.16 -17.22 -18.27
N ALA A 165 0.00 -18.15 -19.22
CA ALA A 165 -1.31 -18.58 -19.71
C ALA A 165 -2.17 -19.24 -18.62
N ARG A 166 -1.56 -19.93 -17.65
CA ARG A 166 -2.26 -20.50 -16.48
C ARG A 166 -2.55 -19.45 -15.39
N GLY A 167 -1.90 -18.30 -15.41
CA GLY A 167 -2.03 -17.20 -14.45
C GLY A 167 -3.26 -16.30 -14.69
N ASP A 168 -3.81 -16.29 -15.91
CA ASP A 168 -5.01 -15.53 -16.31
C ASP A 168 -6.31 -16.18 -15.78
N GLY A 169 -6.36 -16.47 -14.49
CA GLY A 169 -7.41 -17.24 -13.81
C GLY A 169 -8.83 -16.68 -13.85
N SER A 170 -9.20 -15.77 -14.76
CA SER A 170 -10.59 -15.38 -14.98
C SER A 170 -11.37 -16.52 -15.66
N ARG A 171 -11.86 -17.45 -14.85
CA ARG A 171 -12.95 -18.38 -15.21
C ARG A 171 -14.33 -17.70 -15.25
N GLU A 172 -14.40 -16.37 -15.10
CA GLU A 172 -15.66 -15.62 -15.18
C GLU A 172 -16.14 -15.34 -16.62
N ASP A 173 -15.27 -15.43 -17.64
CA ASP A 173 -15.63 -15.10 -19.03
C ASP A 173 -15.39 -16.25 -20.03
N ALA A 174 -15.72 -17.48 -19.66
CA ALA A 174 -15.57 -18.66 -20.53
C ALA A 174 -16.49 -18.70 -21.79
N ASN A 175 -17.24 -17.62 -22.08
CA ASN A 175 -18.20 -17.59 -23.19
C ASN A 175 -17.90 -16.58 -24.32
N ALA A 176 -16.75 -15.91 -24.33
CA ALA A 176 -16.34 -15.09 -25.46
C ALA A 176 -15.52 -15.91 -26.48
N LYS A 177 -16.19 -16.55 -27.45
CA LYS A 177 -15.52 -17.04 -28.67
C LYS A 177 -15.15 -15.83 -29.54
N GLY A 178 -13.91 -15.37 -29.42
CA GLY A 178 -13.32 -14.34 -30.27
C GLY A 178 -11.80 -14.39 -30.18
N GLU A 179 -11.11 -14.04 -31.26
CA GLU A 179 -9.65 -14.16 -31.45
C GLU A 179 -8.84 -13.78 -30.20
N ILE A 180 -7.95 -14.71 -29.81
CA ILE A 180 -7.05 -14.62 -28.67
C ILE A 180 -6.03 -13.51 -28.92
N SER A 181 -6.43 -12.28 -28.63
CA SER A 181 -5.53 -11.15 -28.47
C SER A 181 -5.09 -11.11 -27.01
N PHE A 182 -3.83 -11.47 -26.79
CA PHE A 182 -2.90 -11.36 -25.65
C PHE A 182 -3.05 -10.14 -24.68
N ARG A 183 -4.25 -9.67 -24.37
CA ARG A 183 -4.54 -8.41 -23.63
C ARG A 183 -5.55 -8.56 -22.49
N GLN A 184 -5.66 -9.75 -21.91
CA GLN A 184 -6.28 -9.95 -20.59
C GLN A 184 -5.18 -10.44 -19.64
N GLY A 185 -4.76 -9.58 -18.70
CA GLY A 185 -3.72 -9.85 -17.70
C GLY A 185 -2.37 -9.17 -17.92
N SER A 186 -2.29 -7.83 -17.97
CA SER A 186 -0.98 -7.14 -17.95
C SER A 186 -0.37 -7.19 -16.55
N THR A 187 0.93 -7.49 -16.49
CA THR A 187 1.75 -7.43 -15.27
C THR A 187 2.09 -5.98 -14.96
N LEU A 188 2.44 -5.66 -13.72
CA LEU A 188 2.79 -4.28 -13.40
C LEU A 188 4.12 -3.90 -14.07
N GLY A 189 5.12 -4.78 -14.06
CA GLY A 189 6.41 -4.58 -14.73
C GLY A 189 6.25 -4.29 -16.23
N ALA A 190 5.36 -5.01 -16.92
CA ALA A 190 5.01 -4.73 -18.31
C ALA A 190 4.51 -3.31 -18.53
N LEU A 191 3.56 -2.87 -17.72
CA LEU A 191 2.95 -1.53 -17.83
C LEU A 191 3.96 -0.43 -17.49
N LEU A 192 4.82 -0.66 -16.49
CA LEU A 192 5.88 0.27 -16.12
C LEU A 192 6.86 0.49 -17.27
N TYR A 193 7.29 -0.61 -17.91
CA TYR A 193 8.21 -0.57 -19.05
C TYR A 193 7.56 0.08 -20.29
N GLU A 194 6.38 -0.38 -20.70
CA GLU A 194 5.69 0.12 -21.89
C GLU A 194 5.28 1.58 -21.76
N GLY A 195 4.80 1.99 -20.58
CA GLY A 195 4.43 3.36 -20.27
C GLY A 195 5.62 4.28 -20.01
N ARG A 196 6.86 3.77 -20.06
CA ARG A 196 8.12 4.49 -19.77
C ARG A 196 8.10 5.23 -18.43
N TYR A 197 7.51 4.60 -17.42
CA TYR A 197 7.49 5.17 -16.07
C TYR A 197 8.88 5.13 -15.44
N ASN A 198 9.20 6.14 -14.63
CA ASN A 198 10.41 6.16 -13.81
C ASN A 198 10.28 5.10 -12.70
N TRP A 199 10.76 3.89 -12.99
CA TRP A 199 10.64 2.72 -12.13
C TRP A 199 11.87 2.56 -11.24
N ASN A 200 11.68 2.67 -9.92
CA ASN A 200 12.72 2.61 -8.90
C ASN A 200 13.91 3.55 -9.18
N GLY A 201 13.67 4.70 -9.81
CA GLY A 201 14.71 5.63 -10.23
C GLY A 201 15.63 6.06 -9.09
N SER A 202 15.05 6.32 -7.92
CA SER A 202 15.79 6.68 -6.71
C SER A 202 16.71 5.57 -6.18
N ALA A 203 16.42 4.30 -6.48
CA ALA A 203 17.31 3.17 -6.18
C ALA A 203 18.30 2.87 -7.32
N GLY A 204 18.34 3.71 -8.37
CA GLY A 204 19.12 3.50 -9.59
C GLY A 204 18.56 2.38 -10.49
N GLY A 205 17.23 2.19 -10.50
CA GLY A 205 16.55 1.12 -11.24
C GLY A 205 16.68 -0.27 -10.60
N ARG A 206 17.34 -0.38 -9.44
CA ARG A 206 17.46 -1.63 -8.66
C ARG A 206 16.23 -1.82 -7.76
N ALA A 207 16.18 -2.96 -7.06
CA ALA A 207 15.11 -3.21 -6.10
C ALA A 207 15.20 -2.19 -4.96
N VAL A 208 14.06 -1.67 -4.50
CA VAL A 208 13.97 -0.79 -3.33
C VAL A 208 14.09 -1.66 -2.08
N THR A 209 15.19 -1.48 -1.34
CA THR A 209 15.50 -2.18 -0.09
C THR A 209 16.09 -1.23 0.93
N THR A 210 16.18 -1.68 2.18
CA THR A 210 16.89 -0.97 3.25
C THR A 210 18.36 -0.68 2.94
N GLN A 211 18.98 -1.39 1.97
CA GLN A 211 20.36 -1.16 1.56
C GLN A 211 20.48 -0.31 0.29
N SER A 212 19.60 -0.49 -0.69
CA SER A 212 19.68 0.23 -1.98
C SER A 212 19.13 1.65 -1.89
N LEU A 213 18.17 1.87 -0.99
CA LEU A 213 17.50 3.15 -0.77
C LEU A 213 17.12 3.30 0.72
N PRO A 214 18.11 3.39 1.64
CA PRO A 214 17.83 3.48 3.08
C PRO A 214 16.97 4.70 3.44
N VAL A 215 17.23 5.83 2.76
CA VAL A 215 16.49 7.09 2.93
C VAL A 215 16.24 7.70 1.56
N HIS A 216 15.02 8.19 1.35
CA HIS A 216 14.62 8.93 0.16
C HIS A 216 14.02 10.29 0.56
N HIS A 217 14.54 11.36 -0.03
CA HIS A 217 14.06 12.73 0.20
C HIS A 217 13.19 13.18 -0.97
N LEU A 218 11.93 13.51 -0.70
CA LEU A 218 11.01 14.16 -1.67
C LEU A 218 11.09 15.69 -1.59
N SER A 219 11.58 16.22 -0.46
CA SER A 219 11.98 17.61 -0.25
C SER A 219 12.95 17.69 0.94
N ASP A 220 13.41 18.90 1.27
CA ASP A 220 14.24 19.14 2.46
C ASP A 220 13.53 18.77 3.77
N GLU A 221 12.19 18.81 3.78
CA GLU A 221 11.36 18.59 4.96
C GLU A 221 10.60 17.26 4.93
N LEU A 222 10.54 16.57 3.77
CA LEU A 222 9.83 15.31 3.56
C LEU A 222 10.80 14.19 3.17
N LYS A 223 10.96 13.19 4.05
CA LYS A 223 11.75 11.99 3.79
C LYS A 223 11.01 10.71 4.12
N LEU A 224 11.40 9.62 3.47
CA LEU A 224 10.99 8.25 3.74
C LEU A 224 12.23 7.44 4.14
N GLU A 225 12.19 6.79 5.29
CA GLU A 225 13.24 5.92 5.83
C GLU A 225 12.77 4.47 5.78
N LEU A 226 13.45 3.64 4.99
CA LEU A 226 13.01 2.28 4.70
C LEU A 226 13.34 1.35 5.86
N LEU A 227 12.36 0.53 6.25
CA LEU A 227 12.46 -0.50 7.28
C LEU A 227 12.40 -1.92 6.69
N SER A 228 11.73 -2.07 5.54
CA SER A 228 11.55 -3.33 4.83
C SER A 228 11.38 -3.02 3.33
N PRO A 229 11.72 -3.94 2.41
CA PRO A 229 12.37 -5.23 2.65
C PRO A 229 13.88 -5.09 2.84
N THR A 230 14.47 -6.04 3.56
CA THR A 230 15.91 -6.30 3.49
C THR A 230 16.23 -7.07 2.19
N PRO A 231 17.48 -7.05 1.70
CA PRO A 231 17.87 -7.88 0.56
C PRO A 231 17.62 -9.37 0.80
N GLU A 232 17.80 -9.85 2.03
CA GLU A 232 17.59 -11.25 2.40
C GLU A 232 16.12 -11.65 2.22
N LYS A 233 15.18 -10.78 2.62
CA LYS A 233 13.74 -11.01 2.42
C LYS A 233 13.36 -11.08 0.94
N LEU A 234 13.97 -10.25 0.10
CA LEU A 234 13.78 -10.35 -1.35
C LEU A 234 14.42 -11.61 -1.95
N GLN A 235 15.55 -12.06 -1.41
CA GLN A 235 16.19 -13.31 -1.82
C GLN A 235 15.34 -14.54 -1.46
N GLU A 236 14.72 -14.55 -0.27
CA GLU A 236 13.75 -15.58 0.14
C GLU A 236 12.60 -15.67 -0.89
N LEU A 237 12.01 -14.53 -1.26
CA LEU A 237 10.95 -14.47 -2.27
C LEU A 237 11.43 -14.96 -3.66
N GLY A 238 12.64 -14.58 -4.06
CA GLY A 238 13.27 -15.05 -5.30
C GLY A 238 13.49 -16.57 -5.29
N GLN A 239 13.86 -17.15 -4.14
CA GLN A 239 14.10 -18.58 -4.00
C GLN A 239 12.80 -19.41 -4.12
N ASP A 240 11.68 -18.89 -3.64
CA ASP A 240 10.35 -19.51 -3.84
C ASP A 240 10.00 -19.62 -5.32
N TRP A 241 10.32 -18.59 -6.10
CA TRP A 241 10.16 -18.63 -7.55
C TRP A 241 11.07 -19.67 -8.22
N LEU A 242 12.35 -19.73 -7.86
CA LEU A 242 13.25 -20.75 -8.40
C LEU A 242 12.77 -22.16 -8.07
N ASN A 243 12.22 -22.37 -6.88
CA ASN A 243 11.63 -23.64 -6.48
C ASN A 243 10.37 -23.96 -7.31
N HIS A 244 9.54 -22.97 -7.62
CA HIS A 244 8.39 -23.13 -8.51
C HIS A 244 8.81 -23.49 -9.94
N LEU A 245 9.80 -22.80 -10.49
CA LEU A 245 10.36 -23.09 -11.81
C LEU A 245 10.87 -24.53 -11.92
N ARG A 246 11.64 -24.99 -10.93
CA ARG A 246 12.12 -26.38 -10.87
C ARG A 246 10.97 -27.39 -10.84
N LYS A 247 9.91 -27.12 -10.07
CA LYS A 247 8.71 -27.97 -10.02
C LYS A 247 7.93 -28.03 -11.34
N ASN A 248 8.10 -27.02 -12.20
CA ASN A 248 7.48 -26.96 -13.53
C ASN A 248 8.47 -27.31 -14.66
N ASN A 249 9.55 -28.03 -14.36
CA ASN A 249 10.54 -28.50 -15.34
C ASN A 249 11.26 -27.39 -16.13
N TYR A 250 11.42 -26.21 -15.53
CA TYR A 250 12.33 -25.19 -16.05
C TYR A 250 13.77 -25.65 -15.83
N ILE A 251 14.58 -25.63 -16.90
CA ILE A 251 15.99 -26.05 -16.88
C ILE A 251 16.84 -24.87 -17.33
N GLY A 252 17.85 -24.52 -16.54
CA GLY A 252 18.78 -23.43 -16.84
C GLY A 252 18.78 -22.34 -15.76
N ALA A 253 19.60 -21.31 -15.99
CA ALA A 253 19.66 -20.14 -15.12
C ALA A 253 18.41 -19.25 -15.32
N PRO A 254 18.03 -18.44 -14.32
CA PRO A 254 17.03 -17.40 -14.49
C PRO A 254 17.38 -16.45 -15.64
N SER A 255 16.39 -15.78 -16.21
CA SER A 255 16.61 -14.83 -17.30
C SER A 255 16.21 -13.40 -16.91
N SER A 256 16.83 -12.43 -17.57
CA SER A 256 16.42 -11.02 -17.56
C SER A 256 15.37 -10.69 -18.63
N ASP A 257 14.88 -11.70 -19.36
CA ASP A 257 13.80 -11.52 -20.33
C ASP A 257 12.49 -11.08 -19.62
N ARG A 258 11.74 -10.20 -20.27
CA ARG A 258 10.47 -9.68 -19.73
C ARG A 258 9.44 -10.80 -19.47
N LEU A 259 9.39 -11.83 -20.31
CA LEU A 259 8.50 -12.97 -20.12
C LEU A 259 8.79 -13.70 -18.79
N PHE A 260 10.05 -13.68 -18.35
CA PHE A 260 10.46 -14.25 -17.07
C PHE A 260 9.87 -13.47 -15.89
N ASP A 261 9.91 -12.14 -15.96
CA ASP A 261 9.28 -11.25 -14.98
C ASP A 261 7.76 -11.40 -14.96
N ASP A 262 7.17 -11.48 -16.14
CA ASP A 262 5.72 -11.62 -16.29
C ASP A 262 5.24 -12.95 -15.67
N ALA A 263 5.97 -14.04 -15.93
CA ALA A 263 5.68 -15.35 -15.33
C ALA A 263 5.87 -15.35 -13.81
N TYR A 264 6.85 -14.61 -13.30
CA TYR A 264 7.07 -14.45 -11.86
C TYR A 264 5.89 -13.75 -11.18
N GLU A 265 5.46 -12.62 -11.73
CA GLU A 265 4.30 -11.89 -11.21
C GLU A 265 3.04 -12.75 -11.21
N MET A 266 2.78 -13.44 -12.34
CA MET A 266 1.63 -14.33 -12.50
C MET A 266 1.66 -15.50 -11.50
N MET A 267 2.85 -16.03 -11.20
CA MET A 267 3.01 -17.07 -10.20
C MET A 267 2.66 -16.56 -8.79
N LEU A 268 3.18 -15.40 -8.40
CA LEU A 268 2.95 -14.88 -7.04
C LEU A 268 1.47 -14.63 -6.77
N ARG A 269 0.74 -14.06 -7.75
CA ARG A 269 -0.72 -13.88 -7.66
C ARG A 269 -1.46 -15.18 -7.36
N ARG A 270 -0.98 -16.32 -7.85
CA ARG A 270 -1.60 -17.64 -7.64
C ARG A 270 -1.21 -18.31 -6.32
N LEU A 271 0.00 -18.07 -5.81
CA LEU A 271 0.42 -18.64 -4.53
C LEU A 271 -0.46 -18.14 -3.38
N LYS A 272 -0.95 -16.89 -3.45
CA LYS A 272 -1.93 -16.34 -2.52
C LYS A 272 -3.24 -17.15 -2.52
N ASP A 273 -3.80 -17.42 -3.70
CA ASP A 273 -5.05 -18.19 -3.88
C ASP A 273 -4.98 -19.64 -3.40
N LYS A 274 -3.77 -20.22 -3.37
CA LYS A 274 -3.54 -21.62 -2.95
C LYS A 274 -3.15 -21.78 -1.49
N SER A 275 -3.09 -20.68 -0.72
CA SER A 275 -2.71 -20.73 0.69
C SER A 275 -3.70 -21.59 1.50
N LYS A 276 -3.15 -22.25 2.53
CA LYS A 276 -3.70 -23.37 3.32
C LYS A 276 -5.16 -23.16 3.75
N PRO A 277 -5.92 -24.26 4.07
CA PRO A 277 -7.22 -24.12 4.71
C PRO A 277 -7.08 -23.12 5.85
N LYS A 278 -8.01 -22.15 5.91
CA LYS A 278 -8.14 -21.19 6.99
C LYS A 278 -7.67 -21.88 8.25
N LYS A 279 -6.67 -21.33 8.98
CA LYS A 279 -6.64 -21.61 10.43
C LYS A 279 -8.10 -21.39 10.80
N GLN A 280 -8.81 -22.45 11.20
CA GLN A 280 -10.14 -22.22 11.72
C GLN A 280 -9.86 -21.14 12.77
N PRO A 281 -10.46 -19.95 12.64
CA PRO A 281 -10.38 -19.03 13.75
C PRO A 281 -10.76 -19.92 14.92
N ILE A 282 -10.03 -19.82 16.02
CA ILE A 282 -10.65 -20.22 17.26
C ILE A 282 -11.74 -19.15 17.46
N HIS A 283 -12.80 -19.23 16.65
CA HIS A 283 -14.13 -18.88 17.04
C HIS A 283 -14.41 -19.89 18.15
N SER A 284 -13.84 -19.61 19.33
CA SER A 284 -14.69 -19.69 20.49
C SER A 284 -15.96 -18.94 20.07
N PRO A 285 -17.12 -19.59 20.06
CA PRO A 285 -18.39 -18.89 19.79
C PRO A 285 -18.61 -17.73 20.79
N VAL A 286 -17.77 -17.64 21.83
CA VAL A 286 -17.65 -16.55 22.76
C VAL A 286 -16.63 -15.52 22.22
N ARG A 287 -17.13 -14.36 21.78
CA ARG A 287 -16.30 -13.15 21.62
C ARG A 287 -15.97 -12.62 23.01
N ASP A 288 -14.76 -12.86 23.49
CA ASP A 288 -14.35 -12.54 24.86
C ASP A 288 -12.98 -11.84 24.87
N TRP A 289 -12.89 -10.74 25.64
CA TRP A 289 -11.69 -9.93 25.72
C TRP A 289 -10.48 -10.71 26.24
N GLU A 290 -10.65 -11.46 27.34
CA GLU A 290 -9.53 -12.15 27.98
C GLU A 290 -9.06 -13.34 27.11
N LEU A 291 -9.97 -14.02 26.40
CA LEU A 291 -9.56 -15.05 25.43
C LEU A 291 -8.72 -14.49 24.28
N TYR A 292 -9.09 -13.34 23.71
CA TYR A 292 -8.29 -12.71 22.65
C TYR A 292 -6.96 -12.15 23.15
N LYS A 293 -6.94 -11.62 24.37
CA LYS A 293 -5.74 -11.09 25.01
C LYS A 293 -4.69 -12.19 25.23
N GLU A 294 -5.13 -13.38 25.65
CA GLU A 294 -4.26 -14.54 25.89
C GLU A 294 -3.94 -15.34 24.61
N GLU A 295 -4.40 -14.87 23.43
CA GLU A 295 -4.15 -15.57 22.16
C GLU A 295 -2.64 -15.58 21.84
N PRO A 296 -2.04 -16.77 21.64
CA PRO A 296 -0.61 -16.88 21.40
C PRO A 296 -0.21 -16.20 20.09
N TYR A 297 0.90 -15.49 20.14
CA TYR A 297 1.49 -14.87 18.96
C TYR A 297 2.34 -15.87 18.15
N SER A 298 2.22 -15.82 16.83
CA SER A 298 3.05 -16.55 15.88
C SER A 298 3.24 -15.68 14.65
N GLU A 299 4.49 -15.41 14.27
CA GLU A 299 4.80 -14.60 13.10
C GLU A 299 4.30 -15.22 11.79
N ASP A 300 3.92 -14.38 10.82
CA ASP A 300 3.70 -14.78 9.43
C ASP A 300 5.00 -15.31 8.81
N ASP A 301 4.91 -16.35 7.99
CA ASP A 301 6.06 -17.01 7.37
C ASP A 301 6.12 -16.82 5.85
N ARG A 302 5.18 -16.05 5.27
CA ARG A 302 5.09 -15.86 3.82
C ARG A 302 6.12 -14.86 3.31
N ALA A 303 6.99 -15.34 2.41
CA ALA A 303 8.00 -14.49 1.77
C ALA A 303 7.40 -13.30 1.00
N THR A 304 6.18 -13.42 0.45
CA THR A 304 5.47 -12.30 -0.19
C THR A 304 5.23 -11.14 0.78
N ASN A 305 4.75 -11.46 1.98
CA ASN A 305 4.46 -10.51 3.03
C ASN A 305 5.77 -9.90 3.56
N GLY A 306 6.77 -10.75 3.83
CA GLY A 306 8.11 -10.32 4.22
C GLY A 306 8.84 -9.43 3.19
N SER A 307 8.43 -9.44 1.93
CA SER A 307 8.99 -8.59 0.86
C SER A 307 8.39 -7.17 0.82
N SER A 308 7.40 -6.88 1.66
CA SER A 308 6.68 -5.61 1.64
C SER A 308 7.59 -4.41 1.88
N ILE A 309 7.38 -3.35 1.12
CA ILE A 309 7.99 -2.04 1.38
C ILE A 309 7.32 -1.42 2.62
N ALA A 310 8.09 -1.27 3.70
CA ALA A 310 7.69 -0.54 4.90
C ALA A 310 8.66 0.60 5.17
N PHE A 311 8.14 1.71 5.69
CA PHE A 311 8.92 2.92 5.87
C PHE A 311 8.37 3.81 6.99
N VAL A 312 9.23 4.68 7.50
CA VAL A 312 8.85 5.86 8.27
C VAL A 312 8.81 7.05 7.33
N LEU A 313 7.67 7.72 7.23
CA LEU A 313 7.56 9.02 6.59
C LEU A 313 7.75 10.12 7.64
N THR A 314 8.70 11.02 7.41
CA THR A 314 8.92 12.19 8.27
C THR A 314 8.63 13.46 7.48
N TYR A 315 7.69 14.28 7.97
CA TYR A 315 7.41 15.62 7.43
C TYR A 315 7.37 16.65 8.55
N ARG A 316 8.26 17.65 8.52
CA ARG A 316 8.33 18.74 9.53
C ARG A 316 8.28 18.23 10.98
N GLY A 317 9.00 17.15 11.27
CA GLY A 317 9.09 16.52 12.60
C GLY A 317 7.95 15.55 12.96
N LYS A 318 6.88 15.45 12.15
CA LYS A 318 5.86 14.41 12.32
C LYS A 318 6.30 13.12 11.65
N ARG A 319 6.17 11.99 12.35
CA ARG A 319 6.52 10.65 11.87
C ARG A 319 5.27 9.79 11.65
N LEU A 320 5.12 9.20 10.47
CA LEU A 320 4.09 8.20 10.18
C LEU A 320 4.79 6.87 9.89
N LEU A 321 4.30 5.79 10.51
CA LEU A 321 4.83 4.45 10.28
C LEU A 321 3.89 3.68 9.34
N TYR A 322 4.40 3.28 8.17
CA TYR A 322 3.69 2.44 7.20
C TYR A 322 4.33 1.07 7.14
N LEU A 323 3.60 0.05 7.56
CA LEU A 323 4.15 -1.30 7.75
C LEU A 323 3.95 -2.26 6.55
N GLY A 324 3.09 -1.90 5.58
CA GLY A 324 2.67 -2.83 4.53
C GLY A 324 2.23 -4.16 5.13
N ASP A 325 2.66 -5.28 4.54
CA ASP A 325 2.42 -6.62 5.09
C ASP A 325 3.67 -7.24 5.72
N SER A 326 4.63 -6.39 6.09
CA SER A 326 5.97 -6.81 6.51
C SER A 326 5.95 -7.73 7.74
N HIS A 327 7.02 -8.51 7.89
CA HIS A 327 7.23 -9.29 9.10
C HIS A 327 7.68 -8.37 10.24
N PRO A 328 7.08 -8.48 11.44
CA PRO A 328 7.37 -7.56 12.55
C PRO A 328 8.81 -7.69 13.05
N THR A 329 9.46 -8.87 12.96
CA THR A 329 10.89 -9.00 13.31
C THR A 329 11.77 -8.07 12.46
N VAL A 330 11.53 -7.98 11.16
CA VAL A 330 12.28 -7.08 10.25
C VAL A 330 12.07 -5.62 10.64
N ILE A 331 10.84 -5.26 11.00
CA ILE A 331 10.48 -3.90 11.42
C ILE A 331 11.15 -3.55 12.76
N VAL A 332 11.14 -4.46 13.73
CA VAL A 332 11.81 -4.32 15.03
C VAL A 332 13.30 -4.03 14.84
N GLU A 333 13.99 -4.82 14.01
CA GLU A 333 15.41 -4.62 13.70
C GLU A 333 15.66 -3.29 13.00
N GLY A 334 14.85 -2.95 11.99
CA GLY A 334 14.96 -1.69 11.25
C GLY A 334 14.77 -0.46 12.16
N LEU A 335 13.76 -0.49 13.03
CA LEU A 335 13.49 0.59 13.99
C LEU A 335 14.59 0.71 15.04
N ALA A 336 15.10 -0.42 15.56
CA ALA A 336 16.22 -0.43 16.49
C ALA A 336 17.47 0.20 15.86
N SER A 337 17.74 -0.11 14.59
CA SER A 337 18.86 0.47 13.84
C SER A 337 18.67 1.96 13.54
N LEU A 338 17.44 2.40 13.27
CA LEU A 338 17.15 3.79 12.90
C LEU A 338 17.22 4.76 14.10
N TYR A 339 16.77 4.31 15.27
CA TYR A 339 16.55 5.15 16.45
C TYR A 339 17.43 4.75 17.65
N GLN A 340 18.63 4.22 17.41
CA GLN A 340 19.51 3.59 18.42
C GLN A 340 19.60 4.30 19.78
N GLU A 341 19.61 5.64 19.77
CA GLU A 341 19.78 6.50 20.95
C GLU A 341 18.46 7.06 21.49
N GLU A 342 17.34 6.89 20.78
CA GLU A 342 16.03 7.35 21.24
C GLU A 342 15.47 6.41 22.31
N GLN A 343 14.82 7.00 23.31
CA GLN A 343 14.15 6.21 24.34
C GLN A 343 12.87 5.59 23.78
N ARG A 344 12.67 4.29 24.05
CA ARG A 344 11.44 3.58 23.71
C ARG A 344 10.29 3.91 24.68
N PRO A 345 9.02 3.84 24.24
CA PRO A 345 8.60 3.54 22.87
C PRO A 345 8.91 4.70 21.91
N TYR A 346 9.26 4.38 20.67
CA TYR A 346 9.40 5.37 19.60
C TYR A 346 8.03 5.91 19.22
N GLU A 347 7.91 7.23 19.27
CA GLU A 347 6.64 7.92 19.09
C GLU A 347 6.37 8.28 17.64
N PHE A 348 5.19 7.88 17.16
CA PHE A 348 4.66 8.21 15.84
C PHE A 348 3.39 9.05 15.95
N SER A 349 3.11 9.87 14.94
CA SER A 349 1.85 10.61 14.82
C SER A 349 0.70 9.72 14.32
N ALA A 350 1.02 8.71 13.52
CA ALA A 350 0.10 7.66 13.10
C ALA A 350 0.87 6.39 12.70
N VAL A 351 0.24 5.23 12.92
CA VAL A 351 0.76 3.92 12.49
C VAL A 351 -0.29 3.26 11.61
N LYS A 352 0.03 2.98 10.35
CA LYS A 352 -0.75 2.03 9.55
C LYS A 352 -0.31 0.63 9.95
N ILE A 353 -1.22 -0.09 10.63
CA ILE A 353 -0.95 -1.45 11.09
C ILE A 353 -0.73 -2.40 9.91
N SER A 354 0.09 -3.42 10.15
CA SER A 354 0.50 -4.33 9.10
C SER A 354 -0.61 -5.30 8.67
N HIS A 355 -0.66 -5.64 7.39
CA HIS A 355 -1.45 -6.75 6.85
C HIS A 355 -2.91 -6.73 7.33
N HIS A 356 -3.54 -5.57 7.15
CA HIS A 356 -4.92 -5.28 7.54
C HIS A 356 -5.27 -5.55 9.02
N GLY A 357 -4.28 -5.76 9.90
CA GLY A 357 -4.49 -6.16 11.30
C GLY A 357 -4.47 -7.67 11.56
N SER A 358 -3.77 -8.44 10.73
CA SER A 358 -3.43 -9.83 11.02
C SER A 358 -2.57 -9.96 12.29
N SER A 359 -2.91 -10.93 13.13
CA SER A 359 -2.24 -11.19 14.42
C SER A 359 -0.80 -11.66 14.28
N GLY A 360 -0.41 -12.19 13.11
CA GLY A 360 0.96 -12.62 12.82
C GLY A 360 1.91 -11.46 12.47
N ASN A 361 1.36 -10.32 12.06
CA ASN A 361 2.16 -9.19 11.56
C ASN A 361 2.30 -8.03 12.56
N THR A 362 1.65 -8.14 13.73
CA THR A 362 1.76 -7.17 14.83
C THR A 362 2.17 -7.91 16.10
N SER A 363 3.47 -7.96 16.36
CA SER A 363 4.03 -8.70 17.50
C SER A 363 4.00 -7.88 18.81
N PRO A 364 3.96 -8.56 19.98
CA PRO A 364 4.15 -7.88 21.27
C PRO A 364 5.47 -7.10 21.36
N GLU A 365 6.55 -7.61 20.76
CA GLU A 365 7.86 -6.94 20.73
C GLU A 365 7.82 -5.64 19.92
N LEU A 366 7.19 -5.65 18.74
CA LEU A 366 6.98 -4.45 17.94
C LEU A 366 6.21 -3.40 18.74
N LEU A 367 5.12 -3.82 19.41
CA LEU A 367 4.31 -2.95 20.26
C LEU A 367 5.05 -2.51 21.54
N ALA A 368 6.05 -3.23 22.02
CA ALA A 368 6.91 -2.73 23.10
C ALA A 368 7.88 -1.64 22.60
N MET A 369 8.17 -1.59 21.30
CA MET A 369 9.08 -0.63 20.69
C MET A 369 8.42 0.65 20.20
N ILE A 370 7.13 0.64 19.86
CA ILE A 370 6.44 1.78 19.26
C ILE A 370 5.18 2.16 20.03
N ASP A 371 4.82 3.44 19.94
CA ASP A 371 3.48 3.88 20.27
C ASP A 371 3.00 5.02 19.36
N SER A 372 1.68 5.21 19.32
CA SER A 372 1.03 6.25 18.51
C SER A 372 -0.36 6.56 19.07
N PRO A 373 -0.83 7.83 19.03
CA PRO A 373 -2.22 8.15 19.35
C PRO A 373 -3.18 7.63 18.27
N LEU A 374 -2.71 7.39 17.04
CA LEU A 374 -3.54 6.96 15.92
C LEU A 374 -3.04 5.65 15.31
N TYR A 375 -3.91 4.65 15.22
CA TYR A 375 -3.65 3.39 14.50
C TYR A 375 -4.67 3.24 13.36
N LEU A 376 -4.19 3.17 12.13
CA LEU A 376 -5.01 3.13 10.92
C LEU A 376 -5.21 1.68 10.46
N VAL A 377 -6.45 1.30 10.19
CA VAL A 377 -6.87 -0.05 9.79
C VAL A 377 -7.68 0.02 8.49
N SER A 378 -7.12 -0.50 7.40
CA SER A 378 -7.80 -0.53 6.09
C SER A 378 -8.16 -1.94 5.69
N THR A 379 -9.46 -2.26 5.78
CA THR A 379 -10.08 -3.47 5.23
C THR A 379 -11.56 -3.47 5.60
N ASN A 380 -12.39 -4.10 4.77
CA ASN A 380 -13.77 -4.42 5.10
C ASN A 380 -13.93 -5.81 5.76
N GLY A 381 -12.84 -6.55 5.91
CA GLY A 381 -12.79 -7.89 6.53
C GLY A 381 -13.42 -9.03 5.74
N SER A 382 -13.87 -8.81 4.50
CA SER A 382 -14.71 -9.77 3.78
C SER A 382 -14.00 -11.05 3.33
N GLN A 383 -12.66 -11.05 3.24
CA GLN A 383 -11.89 -12.21 2.75
C GLN A 383 -11.17 -12.98 3.87
N HIS A 384 -10.41 -12.28 4.70
CA HIS A 384 -9.43 -12.88 5.61
C HIS A 384 -9.82 -12.83 7.10
N GLY A 385 -10.97 -12.22 7.44
CA GLY A 385 -11.35 -12.04 8.85
C GLY A 385 -10.47 -11.04 9.60
N HIS A 386 -9.72 -10.21 8.87
CA HIS A 386 -8.93 -9.11 9.41
C HIS A 386 -9.79 -7.83 9.54
N PRO A 387 -9.47 -6.94 10.50
CA PRO A 387 -8.48 -7.13 11.57
C PRO A 387 -8.95 -8.14 12.61
N GLU A 388 -8.01 -8.90 13.18
CA GLU A 388 -8.29 -9.82 14.29
C GLU A 388 -8.40 -9.04 15.61
N CYS A 389 -9.36 -9.40 16.47
CA CYS A 389 -9.55 -8.72 17.75
C CYS A 389 -8.32 -8.80 18.66
N SER A 390 -7.57 -9.90 18.64
CA SER A 390 -6.33 -10.04 19.41
C SER A 390 -5.27 -9.03 18.99
N THR A 391 -5.16 -8.69 17.71
CA THR A 391 -4.29 -7.60 17.23
C THR A 391 -4.71 -6.26 17.84
N LEU A 392 -5.99 -5.93 17.75
CA LEU A 392 -6.54 -4.66 18.25
C LEU A 392 -6.38 -4.55 19.77
N ILE A 393 -6.65 -5.64 20.49
CA ILE A 393 -6.45 -5.73 21.94
C ILE A 393 -4.98 -5.56 22.29
N ARG A 394 -4.04 -6.23 21.61
CA ARG A 394 -2.60 -6.05 21.86
C ARG A 394 -2.17 -4.59 21.70
N ILE A 395 -2.75 -3.86 20.75
CA ILE A 395 -2.47 -2.43 20.54
C ILE A 395 -2.93 -1.60 21.74
N VAL A 396 -4.17 -1.77 22.22
CA VAL A 396 -4.74 -0.90 23.27
C VAL A 396 -4.43 -1.36 24.69
N ASN A 397 -4.19 -2.66 24.91
CA ASN A 397 -3.94 -3.27 26.23
C ASN A 397 -2.47 -3.09 26.66
N ARG A 398 -2.02 -1.83 26.71
CA ARG A 398 -0.68 -1.38 27.10
C ARG A 398 -0.80 0.00 27.76
N ASP A 399 0.12 0.34 28.65
CA ASP A 399 0.18 1.70 29.20
C ASP A 399 0.37 2.73 28.08
N SER A 400 -0.29 3.88 28.17
CA SER A 400 -0.23 4.96 27.18
C SER A 400 -0.16 6.32 27.86
N ARG A 401 0.43 7.31 27.17
CA ARG A 401 0.42 8.72 27.60
C ARG A 401 -0.76 9.52 27.01
N TYR A 402 -1.50 8.91 26.11
CA TYR A 402 -2.60 9.52 25.36
C TYR A 402 -3.70 8.49 25.07
N GLU A 403 -4.89 9.00 24.79
CA GLU A 403 -5.98 8.18 24.26
C GLU A 403 -5.54 7.57 22.92
N ARG A 404 -5.62 6.25 22.77
CA ARG A 404 -5.37 5.57 21.49
C ARG A 404 -6.64 5.52 20.65
N GLU A 405 -6.56 5.94 19.41
CA GLU A 405 -7.66 5.88 18.46
C GLU A 405 -7.39 4.81 17.40
N LEU A 406 -8.28 3.82 17.32
CA LEU A 406 -8.32 2.84 16.25
C LEU A 406 -9.23 3.38 15.13
N VAL A 407 -8.64 3.78 14.01
CA VAL A 407 -9.36 4.36 12.87
C VAL A 407 -9.53 3.33 11.77
N PHE A 408 -10.78 3.06 11.40
CA PHE A 408 -11.14 2.11 10.35
C PHE A 408 -11.71 2.86 9.15
N ASN A 409 -11.41 2.44 7.92
CA ASN A 409 -12.08 2.98 6.73
C ASN A 409 -13.46 2.34 6.46
N TYR A 410 -13.81 1.27 7.16
CA TYR A 410 -15.09 0.57 7.06
C TYR A 410 -15.66 0.20 8.43
N PRO A 411 -17.01 0.18 8.58
CA PRO A 411 -17.64 -0.55 9.67
C PRO A 411 -17.21 -2.03 9.63
N HIS A 412 -16.82 -2.57 10.78
CA HIS A 412 -16.29 -3.93 10.89
C HIS A 412 -16.74 -4.59 12.20
N ASP A 413 -16.92 -5.91 12.20
CA ASP A 413 -17.32 -6.69 13.37
C ASP A 413 -16.33 -6.55 14.54
N SER A 414 -15.02 -6.57 14.26
CA SER A 414 -13.98 -6.32 15.26
C SER A 414 -14.00 -4.88 15.77
N ALA A 415 -14.36 -3.90 14.93
CA ALA A 415 -14.51 -2.52 15.37
C ALA A 415 -15.70 -2.39 16.34
N ALA A 416 -16.84 -3.00 16.00
CA ALA A 416 -18.01 -3.06 16.87
C ALA A 416 -17.68 -3.78 18.19
N PHE A 417 -17.01 -4.93 18.14
CA PHE A 417 -16.57 -5.65 19.33
C PHE A 417 -15.71 -4.77 20.25
N MET A 418 -14.73 -4.06 19.71
CA MET A 418 -13.87 -3.14 20.48
C MET A 418 -14.65 -1.96 21.04
N ASP A 419 -15.64 -1.43 20.30
CA ASP A 419 -16.46 -0.30 20.72
C ASP A 419 -17.46 -0.68 21.83
N GLU A 420 -17.92 -1.93 21.86
CA GLU A 420 -18.82 -2.48 22.88
C GLU A 420 -18.16 -2.62 24.27
N GLN A 421 -16.82 -2.64 24.38
CA GLN A 421 -16.09 -2.86 25.64
C GLN A 421 -15.97 -1.58 26.50
N GLN A 422 -17.09 -1.05 26.99
CA GLN A 422 -17.13 0.25 27.70
C GLN A 422 -16.17 0.34 28.91
N ASP A 423 -16.09 -0.72 29.71
CA ASP A 423 -15.20 -0.77 30.87
C ASP A 423 -13.73 -0.71 30.43
N LYS A 424 -13.37 -1.46 29.37
CA LYS A 424 -12.01 -1.48 28.82
C LYS A 424 -11.64 -0.17 28.14
N LYS A 425 -12.56 0.49 27.45
CA LYS A 425 -12.35 1.83 26.85
C LYS A 425 -11.99 2.86 27.90
N THR A 426 -12.67 2.81 29.05
CA THR A 426 -12.41 3.71 30.18
C THR A 426 -11.10 3.34 30.89
N GLU A 427 -10.84 2.04 31.08
CA GLU A 427 -9.62 1.54 31.74
C GLU A 427 -8.34 1.83 30.93
N LEU A 428 -8.39 1.62 29.61
CA LEU A 428 -7.23 1.65 28.72
C LEU A 428 -7.14 2.92 27.86
N ASP A 429 -8.06 3.87 28.05
CA ASP A 429 -8.14 5.14 27.34
C ASP A 429 -8.03 4.96 25.81
N TYR A 430 -9.03 4.33 25.20
CA TYR A 430 -9.08 4.16 23.74
C TYR A 430 -10.47 4.40 23.16
N LYS A 431 -10.50 4.76 21.88
CA LYS A 431 -11.73 4.86 21.09
C LYS A 431 -11.59 4.25 19.70
N VAL A 432 -12.75 3.99 19.09
CA VAL A 432 -12.88 3.42 17.76
C VAL A 432 -13.63 4.43 16.89
N THR A 433 -13.09 4.72 15.71
CA THR A 433 -13.68 5.67 14.77
C THR A 433 -13.70 5.10 13.37
N ILE A 434 -14.76 5.38 12.63
CA ILE A 434 -14.86 5.08 11.19
C ILE A 434 -14.60 6.38 10.41
N ALA A 435 -13.48 6.47 9.71
CA ALA A 435 -13.11 7.63 8.91
C ALA A 435 -12.19 7.24 7.74
N THR A 436 -12.37 7.92 6.61
CA THR A 436 -11.50 7.78 5.43
C THR A 436 -10.46 8.88 5.35
N ASP A 437 -10.70 10.05 5.92
CA ASP A 437 -9.81 11.20 5.83
C ASP A 437 -9.30 11.61 7.21
N ILE A 438 -7.98 11.52 7.39
CA ILE A 438 -7.27 11.83 8.62
C ILE A 438 -6.39 13.05 8.37
N GLU A 439 -6.60 14.12 9.14
CA GLU A 439 -5.76 15.32 9.09
C GLU A 439 -4.91 15.41 10.36
N LEU A 440 -3.60 15.22 10.19
CA LEU A 440 -2.64 15.33 11.29
C LEU A 440 -2.27 16.80 11.48
N LYS A 441 -3.11 17.52 12.24
CA LYS A 441 -2.85 18.91 12.61
C LYS A 441 -1.69 19.01 13.60
N ARG A 442 -1.14 20.21 13.77
CA ARG A 442 -0.16 20.47 14.83
C ARG A 442 -0.79 20.13 16.20
N GLY A 443 -0.30 19.06 16.82
CA GLY A 443 -0.40 18.90 18.27
C GLY A 443 0.63 19.84 18.89
N VAL A 444 0.21 20.61 19.88
CA VAL A 444 1.12 21.34 20.75
C VAL A 444 1.98 20.26 21.42
N CYS A 445 3.25 20.13 21.03
CA CYS A 445 4.24 19.58 21.95
C CYS A 445 4.32 20.52 23.15
N SER A 446 3.40 20.32 24.09
CA SER A 446 3.64 20.46 25.51
C SER A 446 3.85 19.02 25.95
N ILE A 447 5.01 18.60 26.43
CA ILE A 447 5.90 19.22 27.42
C ILE A 447 7.36 18.95 27.04
#